data_AF-A0A382VJ83-F1
#
_entry.id   AF-A0A382VJ83-F1
#
_cell.length_a   1.000
_cell.length_b   1.000
_cell.length_c   1.000
_cell.angle_alpha   90.00
_cell.angle_beta   90.00
_cell.angle_gamma   90.00
#
_symmetry.space_group_name_H-M   'P 1'
#
loop_
_entity.id
_entity.type
_entity.pdbx_description
1 polymer ?
#
loop_
_entity_poly.entity_id
_entity_poly.type
_entity_poly.pdbx_seq_one_letter_code
_entity_poly.pdbx_strand_id
1 'polypeptide(L)'
;MHRHDNEFLVTIDNQILNENMPEGLFLHLDKILEVENQEGFRPRRAYSTSKCYAASSEFRQLLGETAWPDNGRQPIGDKLLPELFGFKRNISGDSQKFIFTETHGLLEENLYPLMPWIVSSQFPLLPAAQANTQAEFDRTYRTLLNSKGYIGKRVVFISGLNIDISPHKNQSFPSTIFVPWAAFVQKIDGHKTVLEQKDIVNCLLEQSGDNPDEFNLENTIQQRKDTEEVSIKLPD
;
A
#
# COMPACT_ATOMS: atom_id res chain seq x y z
N MET A 1 -15.16 -8.30 24.82
CA MET A 1 -15.94 -7.14 25.31
C MET A 1 -17.12 -7.65 26.12
N HIS A 2 -17.48 -6.96 27.20
CA HIS A 2 -18.62 -7.32 28.07
C HIS A 2 -19.00 -6.14 28.99
N ARG A 3 -20.20 -6.20 29.57
CA ARG A 3 -20.64 -5.32 30.65
C ARG A 3 -20.59 -6.05 32.00
N HIS A 4 -20.15 -5.38 33.07
CA HIS A 4 -20.19 -5.90 34.44
C HIS A 4 -20.23 -4.73 35.43
N ASP A 5 -21.08 -4.76 36.47
CA ASP A 5 -21.23 -3.70 37.47
C ASP A 5 -21.36 -2.27 36.88
N ASN A 6 -22.11 -2.15 35.78
CA ASN A 6 -22.29 -0.89 35.04
C ASN A 6 -21.00 -0.32 34.39
N GLU A 7 -19.93 -1.12 34.31
CA GLU A 7 -18.71 -0.82 33.58
C GLU A 7 -18.66 -1.55 32.22
N PHE A 8 -18.01 -0.91 31.25
CA PHE A 8 -17.72 -1.48 29.94
C PHE A 8 -16.31 -2.01 29.93
N LEU A 9 -16.17 -3.31 29.72
CA LEU A 9 -14.92 -4.02 29.98
C LEU A 9 -14.37 -4.70 28.73
N VAL A 10 -13.08 -4.48 28.49
CA VAL A 10 -12.29 -5.15 27.46
C VAL A 10 -11.38 -6.17 28.13
N THR A 11 -11.39 -7.40 27.64
CA THR A 11 -10.48 -8.46 28.07
C THR A 11 -9.50 -8.73 26.94
N ILE A 12 -8.21 -8.63 27.23
CA ILE A 12 -7.12 -8.76 26.26
C ILE A 12 -6.21 -9.90 26.70
N ASP A 13 -5.83 -10.75 25.75
CA ASP A 13 -4.89 -11.85 25.98
C ASP A 13 -3.50 -11.33 26.34
N ASN A 14 -2.83 -12.00 27.28
CA ASN A 14 -1.49 -11.61 27.74
C ASN A 14 -0.45 -11.60 26.61
N GLN A 15 -0.62 -12.41 25.57
CA GLN A 15 0.27 -12.42 24.41
C GLN A 15 0.18 -11.11 23.60
N ILE A 16 -1.01 -10.53 23.48
CA ILE A 16 -1.24 -9.26 22.77
C ILE A 16 -0.80 -8.07 23.63
N LEU A 17 -0.89 -8.18 24.96
CA LEU A 17 -0.40 -7.17 25.90
C LEU A 17 1.13 -7.14 26.03
N ASN A 18 1.85 -8.06 25.40
CA ASN A 18 3.31 -8.14 25.51
C ASN A 18 4.01 -7.12 24.58
N GLU A 19 4.24 -5.91 25.09
CA GLU A 19 4.94 -4.84 24.36
C GLU A 19 6.40 -5.19 23.99
N ASN A 20 7.00 -6.16 24.68
CA ASN A 20 8.37 -6.61 24.39
C ASN A 20 8.46 -7.54 23.18
N MET A 21 7.34 -7.88 22.54
CA MET A 21 7.36 -8.67 21.32
C MET A 21 8.16 -7.92 20.23
N PRO A 22 9.14 -8.58 19.58
CA PRO A 22 9.94 -7.94 18.54
C PRO A 22 9.08 -7.71 17.28
N GLU A 23 8.12 -8.60 17.02
CA GLU A 23 7.23 -8.58 15.87
C GLU A 23 5.84 -9.11 16.25
N GLY A 24 4.81 -8.73 15.50
CA GLY A 24 3.45 -9.22 15.67
C GLY A 24 2.39 -8.13 15.49
N LEU A 25 1.17 -8.44 15.93
CA LEU A 25 0.06 -7.48 16.02
C LEU A 25 0.08 -6.81 17.39
N PHE A 26 -0.12 -5.50 17.40
CA PHE A 26 -0.16 -4.68 18.61
C PHE A 26 -1.43 -3.85 18.62
N LEU A 27 -2.03 -3.71 19.81
CA LEU A 27 -3.20 -2.86 19.99
C LEU A 27 -2.75 -1.45 20.38
N HIS A 28 -3.45 -0.45 19.88
CA HIS A 28 -3.35 0.93 20.37
C HIS A 28 -4.16 1.05 21.66
N LEU A 29 -3.57 0.58 22.77
CA LEU A 29 -4.24 0.48 24.07
C LEU A 29 -4.77 1.83 24.56
N ASP A 30 -4.08 2.92 24.24
CA ASP A 30 -4.47 4.31 24.51
C ASP A 30 -5.81 4.70 23.88
N LYS A 31 -6.14 4.10 22.74
CA LYS A 31 -7.43 4.32 22.07
C LYS A 31 -8.54 3.44 22.62
N ILE A 32 -8.21 2.29 23.23
CA ILE A 32 -9.18 1.25 23.63
C ILE A 32 -9.50 1.33 25.13
N LEU A 33 -8.50 1.62 25.95
CA LEU A 33 -8.55 1.48 27.40
C LEU A 33 -8.64 2.84 28.11
N GLU A 34 -9.37 2.88 29.21
CA GLU A 34 -9.41 4.04 30.09
C GLU A 34 -8.07 4.22 30.82
N VAL A 35 -7.54 5.44 30.80
CA VAL A 35 -6.33 5.82 31.53
C VAL A 35 -6.74 6.30 32.92
N GLU A 36 -6.35 5.57 33.98
CA GLU A 36 -6.74 5.94 35.34
C GLU A 36 -5.83 7.00 35.96
N ASN A 37 -4.53 7.05 35.63
CA ASN A 37 -3.53 7.97 36.23
C ASN A 37 -2.28 8.12 35.32
N GLN A 38 -1.29 8.92 35.77
CA GLN A 38 0.03 9.08 35.09
C GLN A 38 0.84 7.78 34.94
N GLU A 39 0.43 6.68 35.60
CA GLU A 39 1.10 5.37 35.55
C GLU A 39 0.56 4.42 34.45
N GLY A 40 -0.38 4.87 33.61
CA GLY A 40 -0.90 4.10 32.48
C GLY A 40 -2.17 3.30 32.78
N PHE A 41 -2.31 2.11 32.17
CA PHE A 41 -3.54 1.30 32.24
C PHE A 41 -3.54 0.37 33.45
N ARG A 42 -4.58 0.47 34.29
CA ARG A 42 -4.75 -0.43 35.44
C ARG A 42 -5.78 -1.52 35.14
N PRO A 43 -5.44 -2.82 35.27
CA PRO A 43 -6.41 -3.88 35.08
C PRO A 43 -7.41 -3.92 36.25
N ARG A 44 -8.70 -3.99 35.93
CA ARG A 44 -9.79 -4.27 36.87
C ARG A 44 -9.69 -5.70 37.43
N ARG A 45 -9.30 -6.65 36.58
CA ARG A 45 -9.07 -8.05 36.94
C ARG A 45 -7.91 -8.63 36.15
N ALA A 46 -7.10 -9.47 36.79
CA ALA A 46 -6.06 -10.26 36.14
C ALA A 46 -6.45 -11.73 36.20
N TYR A 47 -6.44 -12.39 35.04
CA TYR A 47 -6.61 -13.83 34.90
C TYR A 47 -5.27 -14.47 34.48
N SER A 48 -5.19 -15.80 34.51
CA SER A 48 -3.95 -16.53 34.18
C SER A 48 -3.45 -16.26 32.76
N THR A 49 -4.34 -16.00 31.80
CA THR A 49 -3.99 -15.80 30.38
C THR A 49 -4.44 -14.45 29.81
N SER A 50 -5.14 -13.63 30.58
CA SER A 50 -5.68 -12.35 30.09
C SER A 50 -5.84 -11.33 31.21
N LYS A 51 -5.95 -10.07 30.83
CA LYS A 51 -6.29 -8.98 31.75
C LYS A 51 -7.54 -8.26 31.28
N CYS A 52 -8.30 -7.76 32.25
CA CYS A 52 -9.55 -7.05 32.05
C CYS A 52 -9.36 -5.58 32.44
N TYR A 53 -9.79 -4.68 31.57
CA TYR A 53 -9.63 -3.24 31.71
C TYR A 53 -10.96 -2.54 31.43
N ALA A 54 -11.11 -1.34 31.98
CA ALA A 54 -12.18 -0.43 31.59
C ALA A 54 -11.92 0.11 30.17
N ALA A 55 -12.99 0.17 29.37
CA ALA A 55 -12.96 0.75 28.03
C ALA A 55 -12.97 2.28 28.09
N SER A 56 -12.17 2.94 27.23
CA SER A 56 -12.18 4.41 27.12
C SER A 56 -13.53 4.95 26.66
N SER A 57 -13.83 6.21 26.98
CA SER A 57 -15.03 6.91 26.49
C SER A 57 -15.10 6.91 24.97
N GLU A 58 -13.98 7.18 24.32
CA GLU A 58 -13.85 7.32 22.88
C GLU A 58 -14.11 5.98 22.20
N PHE A 59 -13.57 4.88 22.75
CA PHE A 59 -13.79 3.54 22.22
C PHE A 59 -15.26 3.10 22.37
N ARG A 60 -15.89 3.41 23.50
CA ARG A 60 -17.32 3.15 23.70
C ARG A 60 -18.18 3.92 22.70
N GLN A 61 -17.88 5.20 22.48
CA GLN A 61 -18.61 6.04 21.53
C GLN A 61 -18.43 5.54 20.09
N LEU A 62 -17.21 5.12 19.73
CA LEU A 62 -16.89 4.58 18.42
C LEU A 62 -17.71 3.31 18.11
N LEU A 63 -17.82 2.39 19.07
CA LEU A 63 -18.55 1.14 18.88
C LEU A 63 -20.07 1.28 19.04
N GLY A 64 -20.51 2.29 19.80
CA GLY A 64 -21.90 2.45 20.21
C GLY A 64 -22.31 1.50 21.34
N GLU A 65 -23.35 1.91 22.07
CA GLU A 65 -23.86 1.19 23.24
C GLU A 65 -24.27 -0.26 22.93
N THR A 66 -24.91 -0.49 21.78
CA THR A 66 -25.41 -1.81 21.37
C THR A 66 -24.31 -2.83 21.06
N ALA A 67 -23.05 -2.39 20.92
CA ALA A 67 -21.94 -3.30 20.65
C ALA A 67 -21.49 -4.14 21.85
N TRP A 68 -21.97 -3.80 23.05
CA TRP A 68 -21.54 -4.37 24.32
C TRP A 68 -22.60 -5.30 24.89
N PRO A 69 -22.32 -6.61 25.02
CA PRO A 69 -23.32 -7.57 25.49
C PRO A 69 -23.62 -7.37 26.98
N ASP A 70 -24.90 -7.44 27.35
CA ASP A 70 -25.36 -7.39 28.74
C ASP A 70 -24.96 -8.64 29.52
N ASN A 71 -24.82 -9.78 28.84
CA ASN A 71 -24.44 -11.05 29.43
C ASN A 71 -23.30 -11.72 28.65
N GLY A 72 -22.31 -12.21 29.39
CA GLY A 72 -21.18 -12.96 28.83
C GLY A 72 -20.15 -12.09 28.10
N ARG A 73 -19.23 -12.73 27.38
CA ARG A 73 -18.16 -12.07 26.63
C ARG A 73 -18.38 -12.26 25.13
N GLN A 74 -18.22 -11.18 24.38
CA GLN A 74 -18.23 -11.21 22.92
C GLN A 74 -16.84 -10.85 22.36
N PRO A 75 -16.32 -11.59 21.37
CA PRO A 75 -15.14 -11.19 20.60
C PRO A 75 -15.35 -9.85 19.90
N ILE A 76 -14.27 -9.06 19.74
CA ILE A 76 -14.37 -7.76 19.07
C ILE A 76 -14.70 -7.91 17.57
N GLY A 77 -14.13 -8.93 16.90
CA GLY A 77 -14.40 -9.21 15.48
C GLY A 77 -14.14 -8.00 14.59
N ASP A 78 -15.03 -7.78 13.63
CA ASP A 78 -14.97 -6.69 12.63
C ASP A 78 -15.06 -5.28 13.24
N LYS A 79 -15.36 -5.17 14.54
CA LYS A 79 -15.32 -3.90 15.29
C LYS A 79 -13.90 -3.47 15.66
N LEU A 80 -12.90 -4.32 15.45
CA LEU A 80 -11.49 -3.94 15.57
C LEU A 80 -11.08 -3.17 14.31
N LEU A 81 -11.38 -1.87 14.31
CA LEU A 81 -11.07 -0.97 13.22
C LEU A 81 -9.54 -0.82 13.01
N PRO A 82 -9.09 -0.54 11.79
CA PRO A 82 -7.67 -0.43 11.44
C PRO A 82 -6.91 0.61 12.27
N GLU A 83 -7.58 1.61 12.84
CA GLU A 83 -6.96 2.63 13.68
C GLU A 83 -6.67 2.15 15.11
N LEU A 84 -7.15 0.97 15.50
CA LEU A 84 -7.05 0.41 16.84
C LEU A 84 -5.91 -0.61 16.98
N PHE A 85 -5.24 -0.96 15.89
CA PHE A 85 -4.12 -1.88 15.91
C PHE A 85 -3.07 -1.51 14.87
N GLY A 86 -1.85 -1.99 15.10
CA GLY A 86 -0.73 -1.90 14.19
C GLY A 86 0.00 -3.23 14.11
N PHE A 87 0.99 -3.29 13.23
CA PHE A 87 1.94 -4.38 13.17
C PHE A 87 3.31 -3.87 13.62
N LYS A 88 4.09 -4.77 14.24
CA LYS A 88 5.54 -4.66 14.43
C LYS A 88 6.23 -5.72 13.56
N ARG A 89 7.24 -5.38 12.77
CA ARG A 89 8.05 -6.32 11.99
C ARG A 89 9.46 -5.76 11.87
N ASN A 90 10.44 -6.62 12.11
CA ASN A 90 11.81 -6.36 11.74
C ASN A 90 11.95 -6.76 10.27
N ILE A 91 11.87 -5.77 9.40
CA ILE A 91 12.20 -5.97 7.99
C ILE A 91 13.73 -5.99 7.95
N SER A 92 14.31 -7.18 8.03
CA SER A 92 15.77 -7.38 8.00
C SER A 92 16.35 -6.82 6.70
N GLY A 93 16.79 -5.57 6.75
CA GLY A 93 17.68 -4.94 5.80
C GLY A 93 18.66 -4.16 6.65
N ASP A 94 19.72 -4.85 7.08
CA ASP A 94 20.75 -4.27 7.94
C ASP A 94 21.16 -2.92 7.34
N SER A 95 20.87 -1.87 8.11
CA SER A 95 21.45 -0.55 7.96
C SER A 95 22.92 -0.71 7.57
N GLN A 96 23.26 -0.20 6.37
CA GLN A 96 24.62 0.03 5.87
C GLN A 96 25.24 -1.07 4.98
N LYS A 97 24.76 -1.25 3.74
CA LYS A 97 25.58 -1.71 2.60
C LYS A 97 24.98 -1.31 1.23
N PHE A 98 25.63 -0.33 0.59
CA PHE A 98 25.66 -0.05 -0.86
C PHE A 98 24.32 0.08 -1.63
N ILE A 99 23.97 1.29 -2.08
CA ILE A 99 24.18 1.69 -3.48
C ILE A 99 23.64 0.62 -4.46
N PHE A 100 22.36 0.77 -4.83
CA PHE A 100 21.70 0.30 -6.07
C PHE A 100 21.35 -1.18 -6.30
N THR A 101 21.51 -2.15 -5.38
CA THR A 101 21.36 -3.57 -5.81
C THR A 101 20.47 -4.54 -5.05
N GLU A 102 19.72 -4.18 -4.01
CA GLU A 102 18.75 -5.14 -3.44
C GLU A 102 17.37 -4.49 -3.19
N THR A 103 16.39 -4.90 -4.00
CA THR A 103 14.96 -4.59 -3.84
C THR A 103 14.29 -5.41 -2.72
N HIS A 104 15.08 -6.14 -1.94
CA HIS A 104 14.57 -6.96 -0.85
C HIS A 104 13.98 -6.08 0.24
N GLY A 105 12.70 -6.29 0.56
CA GLY A 105 12.00 -5.59 1.63
C GLY A 105 11.23 -4.34 1.22
N LEU A 106 11.43 -3.78 0.01
CA LEU A 106 10.76 -2.52 -0.38
C LEU A 106 9.24 -2.65 -0.45
N LEU A 107 8.74 -3.78 -0.94
CA LEU A 107 7.31 -4.04 -0.97
C LEU A 107 6.76 -4.11 0.47
N GLU A 108 7.45 -4.85 1.34
CA GLU A 108 7.10 -4.95 2.74
C GLU A 108 7.11 -3.58 3.42
N GLU A 109 8.13 -2.76 3.20
CA GLU A 109 8.24 -1.39 3.72
C GLU A 109 7.09 -0.50 3.23
N ASN A 110 6.69 -0.61 1.96
CA ASN A 110 5.60 0.16 1.38
C ASN A 110 4.24 -0.25 1.98
N LEU A 111 4.00 -1.55 2.17
CA LEU A 111 2.70 -2.07 2.62
C LEU A 111 2.53 -1.97 4.13
N TYR A 112 3.62 -2.14 4.88
CA TYR A 112 3.57 -2.35 6.31
C TYR A 112 2.86 -1.25 7.11
N PRO A 113 3.10 0.06 6.87
CA PRO A 113 2.36 1.13 7.54
C PRO A 113 0.84 1.10 7.30
N LEU A 114 0.43 0.49 6.18
CA LEU A 114 -0.97 0.42 5.75
C LEU A 114 -1.58 -0.96 6.00
N MET A 115 -0.84 -1.90 6.59
CA MET A 115 -1.31 -3.26 6.85
C MET A 115 -2.62 -3.32 7.62
N PRO A 116 -2.88 -2.49 8.67
CA PRO A 116 -4.18 -2.50 9.34
C PRO A 116 -5.33 -2.22 8.36
N TRP A 117 -5.19 -1.22 7.50
CA TRP A 117 -6.18 -0.88 6.47
C TRP A 117 -6.31 -1.95 5.38
N ILE A 118 -5.21 -2.59 5.02
CA ILE A 118 -5.19 -3.67 4.02
C ILE A 118 -5.96 -4.88 4.55
N VAL A 119 -5.65 -5.37 5.76
CA VAL A 119 -6.25 -6.61 6.29
C VAL A 119 -7.69 -6.41 6.75
N SER A 120 -8.09 -5.19 7.09
CA SER A 120 -9.48 -4.84 7.44
C SER A 120 -10.36 -4.49 6.22
N SER A 121 -9.79 -4.41 5.01
CA SER A 121 -10.54 -4.10 3.80
C SER A 121 -11.34 -5.29 3.28
N GLN A 122 -12.51 -5.03 2.69
CA GLN A 122 -13.27 -6.04 1.93
C GLN A 122 -12.47 -6.61 0.74
N PHE A 123 -11.58 -5.81 0.16
CA PHE A 123 -10.76 -6.18 -0.99
C PHE A 123 -9.28 -5.89 -0.72
N PRO A 124 -8.57 -6.67 0.13
CA PRO A 124 -7.21 -6.34 0.62
C PRO A 124 -6.17 -6.08 -0.47
N LEU A 125 -6.29 -6.77 -1.61
CA LEU A 125 -5.34 -6.61 -2.72
C LEU A 125 -5.40 -5.20 -3.35
N LEU A 126 -6.55 -4.53 -3.33
CA LEU A 126 -6.71 -3.20 -3.90
C LEU A 126 -5.94 -2.11 -3.12
N PRO A 127 -6.16 -1.89 -1.80
CA PRO A 127 -5.39 -0.91 -1.05
C PRO A 127 -3.91 -1.27 -0.99
N ALA A 128 -3.54 -2.56 -1.01
CA ALA A 128 -2.14 -2.97 -1.11
C ALA A 128 -1.52 -2.53 -2.44
N ALA A 129 -2.21 -2.78 -3.56
CA ALA A 129 -1.76 -2.36 -4.88
C ALA A 129 -1.64 -0.83 -4.97
N GLN A 130 -2.65 -0.09 -4.49
CA GLN A 130 -2.65 1.38 -4.45
C GLN A 130 -1.49 1.93 -3.62
N ALA A 131 -1.31 1.43 -2.40
CA ALA A 131 -0.23 1.80 -1.49
C ALA A 131 1.14 1.64 -2.15
N ASN A 132 1.39 0.46 -2.73
CA ASN A 132 2.65 0.16 -3.37
C ASN A 132 2.86 1.05 -4.60
N THR A 133 1.87 1.19 -5.49
CA THR A 133 1.98 2.04 -6.68
C THR A 133 2.29 3.50 -6.34
N GLN A 134 1.68 4.04 -5.27
CA GLN A 134 1.95 5.38 -4.79
C GLN A 134 3.40 5.52 -4.27
N ALA A 135 3.87 4.58 -3.45
CA ALA A 135 5.22 4.61 -2.91
C ALA A 135 6.30 4.47 -4.01
N GLU A 136 6.09 3.55 -4.95
CA GLU A 136 6.96 3.33 -6.10
C GLU A 136 7.02 4.56 -7.03
N PHE A 137 5.88 5.24 -7.23
CA PHE A 137 5.82 6.48 -7.99
C PHE A 137 6.62 7.59 -7.30
N ASP A 138 6.39 7.85 -6.01
CA ASP A 138 7.12 8.89 -5.27
C ASP A 138 8.64 8.63 -5.26
N ARG A 139 9.04 7.38 -5.04
CA ARG A 139 10.46 6.99 -5.08
C ARG A 139 11.07 7.28 -6.45
N THR A 140 10.43 6.81 -7.52
CA THR A 140 10.93 6.97 -8.89
C THR A 140 10.94 8.44 -9.30
N TYR A 141 9.89 9.20 -8.95
CA TYR A 141 9.82 10.63 -9.15
C TYR A 141 11.00 11.36 -8.51
N ARG A 142 11.32 11.07 -7.24
CA ARG A 142 12.50 11.65 -6.56
C ARG A 142 13.81 11.24 -7.23
N THR A 143 13.94 10.01 -7.71
CA THR A 143 15.11 9.58 -8.47
C THR A 143 15.26 10.38 -9.77
N LEU A 144 14.17 10.60 -10.51
CA LEU A 144 14.18 11.38 -11.75
C LEU A 144 14.57 12.83 -11.50
N LEU A 145 14.08 13.45 -10.42
CA LEU A 145 14.44 14.83 -10.07
C LEU A 145 15.92 15.02 -9.78
N ASN A 146 16.55 14.03 -9.15
CA ASN A 146 17.93 14.13 -8.64
C ASN A 146 18.98 13.57 -9.62
N SER A 147 18.57 12.82 -10.64
CA SER A 147 19.50 12.21 -11.60
C SER A 147 19.95 13.20 -12.68
N LYS A 148 21.28 13.41 -12.75
CA LYS A 148 21.91 14.30 -13.74
C LYS A 148 21.64 13.88 -15.19
N GLY A 149 21.40 12.59 -15.43
CA GLY A 149 21.18 12.04 -16.78
C GLY A 149 19.90 12.56 -17.46
N TYR A 150 18.94 13.06 -16.68
CA TYR A 150 17.67 13.58 -17.20
C TYR A 150 17.66 15.10 -17.36
N ILE A 151 18.74 15.82 -17.01
CA ILE A 151 18.81 17.28 -17.19
C ILE A 151 18.71 17.62 -18.68
N GLY A 152 17.77 18.52 -19.03
CA GLY A 152 17.55 18.97 -20.41
C GLY A 152 16.91 17.91 -21.33
N LYS A 153 16.44 16.77 -20.79
CA LYS A 153 15.74 15.73 -21.55
C LYS A 153 14.23 15.90 -21.44
N ARG A 154 13.49 15.48 -22.48
CA ARG A 154 12.05 15.25 -22.38
C ARG A 154 11.83 13.90 -21.73
N VAL A 155 11.08 13.87 -20.64
CA VAL A 155 10.80 12.65 -19.86
C VAL A 155 9.31 12.56 -19.62
N VAL A 156 8.74 11.40 -19.89
CA VAL A 156 7.40 11.02 -19.44
C VAL A 156 7.57 9.72 -18.66
N PHE A 157 7.21 9.75 -17.40
CA PHE A 157 7.17 8.58 -16.52
C PHE A 157 5.74 8.38 -16.05
N ILE A 158 5.19 7.19 -16.25
CA ILE A 158 3.82 6.85 -15.84
C ILE A 158 3.91 5.61 -14.96
N SER A 159 3.34 5.71 -13.76
CA SER A 159 3.13 4.56 -12.88
C SER A 159 1.66 4.18 -12.90
N GLY A 160 1.36 2.90 -12.74
CA GLY A 160 0.00 2.39 -12.79
C GLY A 160 -0.07 0.92 -12.39
N LEU A 161 -1.27 0.36 -12.52
CA LEU A 161 -1.56 -1.02 -12.17
C LEU A 161 -1.84 -1.82 -13.44
N ASN A 162 -1.11 -2.91 -13.62
CA ASN A 162 -1.47 -3.94 -14.59
C ASN A 162 -2.48 -4.88 -13.93
N ILE A 163 -3.68 -4.96 -14.51
CA ILE A 163 -4.76 -5.82 -14.04
C ILE A 163 -4.92 -6.95 -15.04
N ASP A 164 -4.57 -8.16 -14.60
CA ASP A 164 -4.81 -9.37 -15.37
C ASP A 164 -6.23 -9.89 -15.13
N ILE A 165 -7.04 -9.87 -16.18
CA ILE A 165 -8.42 -10.34 -16.17
C ILE A 165 -8.46 -11.76 -16.68
N SER A 166 -8.91 -12.68 -15.82
CA SER A 166 -9.09 -14.08 -16.18
C SER A 166 -10.03 -14.21 -17.39
N PRO A 167 -9.71 -15.09 -18.37
CA PRO A 167 -10.51 -15.22 -19.57
C PRO A 167 -11.92 -15.74 -19.25
N HIS A 168 -12.93 -15.20 -19.92
CA HIS A 168 -14.26 -15.80 -19.94
C HIS A 168 -14.26 -17.10 -20.76
N LYS A 169 -15.31 -17.93 -20.61
CA LYS A 169 -15.44 -19.23 -21.31
C LYS A 169 -15.22 -19.17 -22.85
N ASN A 170 -15.40 -18.00 -23.46
CA ASN A 170 -15.28 -17.77 -24.91
C ASN A 170 -14.02 -16.98 -25.30
N GLN A 171 -13.08 -16.72 -24.38
CA GLN A 171 -11.82 -16.05 -24.64
C GLN A 171 -10.65 -17.03 -24.50
N SER A 172 -9.80 -17.09 -25.52
CA SER A 172 -8.62 -17.97 -25.51
C SER A 172 -7.47 -17.43 -24.66
N PHE A 173 -7.46 -16.12 -24.36
CA PHE A 173 -6.38 -15.46 -23.64
C PHE A 173 -6.90 -14.47 -22.60
N PRO A 174 -6.21 -14.32 -21.45
CA PRO A 174 -6.51 -13.26 -20.48
C PRO A 174 -6.31 -11.89 -21.12
N SER A 175 -7.07 -10.90 -20.63
CA SER A 175 -6.88 -9.50 -21.00
C SER A 175 -6.11 -8.80 -19.89
N THR A 176 -5.02 -8.11 -20.24
CA THR A 176 -4.32 -7.23 -19.32
C THR A 176 -4.73 -5.79 -19.59
N ILE A 177 -5.17 -5.08 -18.57
CA ILE A 177 -5.51 -3.66 -18.63
C ILE A 177 -4.51 -2.89 -17.78
N PHE A 178 -3.87 -1.87 -18.36
CA PHE A 178 -3.06 -0.92 -17.59
C PHE A 178 -3.93 0.24 -17.13
N VAL A 179 -4.05 0.42 -15.82
CA VAL A 179 -4.74 1.55 -15.20
C VAL A 179 -3.69 2.56 -14.73
N PRO A 180 -3.55 3.74 -15.38
CA PRO A 180 -2.58 4.73 -14.95
C PRO A 180 -2.96 5.30 -13.58
N TRP A 181 -1.96 5.52 -12.72
CA TRP A 181 -2.15 6.08 -11.38
C TRP A 181 -1.66 7.53 -11.31
N ALA A 182 -0.41 7.77 -11.72
CA ALA A 182 0.17 9.10 -11.74
C ALA A 182 1.25 9.17 -12.82
N ALA A 183 1.48 10.38 -13.33
CA ALA A 183 2.52 10.63 -14.31
C ALA A 183 3.40 11.82 -13.92
N PHE A 184 4.69 11.72 -14.22
CA PHE A 184 5.63 12.83 -14.19
C PHE A 184 6.03 13.19 -15.62
N VAL A 185 5.90 14.48 -15.95
CA VAL A 185 6.25 15.02 -17.25
C VAL A 185 7.30 16.11 -17.09
N GLN A 186 8.42 15.95 -17.77
CA GLN A 186 9.46 16.95 -17.92
C GLN A 186 9.58 17.36 -19.38
N LYS A 187 9.46 18.66 -19.64
CA LYS A 187 9.67 19.27 -20.96
C LYS A 187 11.12 19.69 -21.14
N ILE A 188 11.50 19.98 -22.39
CA ILE A 188 12.88 20.37 -22.75
C ILE A 188 13.30 21.72 -22.17
N ASP A 189 12.32 22.60 -21.90
CA ASP A 189 12.50 23.89 -21.24
C ASP A 189 12.74 23.77 -19.72
N GLY A 190 12.72 22.54 -19.18
CA GLY A 190 12.87 22.27 -17.75
C GLY A 190 11.56 22.34 -16.96
N HIS A 191 10.42 22.64 -17.60
CA HIS A 191 9.12 22.62 -16.93
C HIS A 191 8.77 21.19 -16.50
N LYS A 192 8.34 21.05 -15.24
CA LYS A 192 8.03 19.78 -14.58
C LYS A 192 6.61 19.78 -14.07
N THR A 193 5.86 18.72 -14.34
CA THR A 193 4.47 18.58 -13.89
C THR A 193 4.21 17.16 -13.42
N VAL A 194 3.42 17.04 -12.36
CA VAL A 194 2.82 15.77 -11.95
C VAL A 194 1.36 15.81 -12.35
N LEU A 195 0.89 14.74 -12.98
CA LEU A 195 -0.50 14.52 -13.34
C LEU A 195 -1.05 13.40 -12.45
N GLU A 196 -2.10 13.71 -11.69
CA GLU A 196 -2.82 12.69 -10.93
C GLU A 196 -3.67 11.83 -11.87
N GLN A 197 -4.19 10.70 -11.40
CA GLN A 197 -4.97 9.76 -12.21
C GLN A 197 -6.06 10.46 -13.04
N LYS A 198 -6.81 11.37 -12.41
CA LYS A 198 -7.88 12.12 -13.09
C LYS A 198 -7.34 13.01 -14.20
N ASP A 199 -6.21 13.66 -13.98
CA ASP A 199 -5.60 14.55 -14.97
C ASP A 199 -5.12 13.75 -16.18
N ILE A 200 -4.54 12.57 -15.95
CA ILE A 200 -4.13 11.65 -17.02
C ILE A 200 -5.34 11.24 -17.87
N VAL A 201 -6.43 10.82 -17.22
CA VAL A 201 -7.66 10.42 -17.92
C VAL A 201 -8.24 11.58 -18.73
N ASN A 202 -8.30 12.78 -18.16
CA ASN A 202 -8.77 13.96 -18.88
C ASN A 202 -7.89 14.25 -20.10
N CYS A 203 -6.56 14.26 -19.93
CA CYS A 203 -5.63 14.47 -21.04
C CYS A 203 -5.80 13.43 -22.16
N LEU A 204 -6.04 12.16 -21.81
CA LEU A 204 -6.28 11.09 -22.78
C LEU A 204 -7.62 11.25 -23.51
N LEU A 205 -8.69 11.63 -22.80
CA LEU A 205 -10.01 11.87 -23.39
C LEU A 205 -10.03 13.08 -24.34
N GLU A 206 -9.13 14.02 -24.14
CA GLU A 206 -8.93 15.17 -25.05
C GLU A 206 -8.16 14.79 -26.33
N GLN A 207 -7.50 13.63 -26.38
CA GLN A 207 -6.77 13.19 -27.58
C GLN A 207 -7.70 12.57 -28.63
N SER A 208 -7.32 12.73 -29.90
CA SER A 208 -7.91 11.99 -31.00
C SER A 208 -7.63 10.49 -30.84
N GLY A 209 -8.60 9.64 -31.20
CA GLY A 209 -8.37 8.20 -31.35
C GLY A 209 -7.52 7.84 -32.56
N ASP A 210 -7.30 8.79 -33.47
CA ASP A 210 -6.41 8.68 -34.62
C ASP A 210 -5.08 9.38 -34.30
N ASN A 211 -3.98 8.64 -34.34
CA ASN A 211 -2.63 9.14 -34.11
C ASN A 211 -1.82 9.02 -35.42
N PRO A 212 -1.65 10.11 -36.20
CA PRO A 212 -0.92 10.07 -37.47
C PRO A 212 0.57 9.76 -37.29
N ASP A 213 1.10 9.95 -36.08
CA ASP A 213 2.47 9.61 -35.70
C ASP A 213 2.56 8.22 -35.04
N GLU A 214 1.51 7.39 -35.12
CA GLU A 214 1.52 6.01 -34.61
C GLU A 214 2.62 5.21 -35.30
N PHE A 215 3.55 4.70 -34.49
CA PHE A 215 4.66 3.90 -34.97
C PHE A 215 4.40 2.41 -34.70
N ASN A 216 4.05 1.65 -35.74
CA ASN A 216 3.86 0.21 -35.62
C ASN A 216 5.23 -0.50 -35.55
N LEU A 217 5.64 -0.84 -34.33
CA LEU A 217 6.90 -1.51 -34.03
C LEU A 217 7.04 -2.87 -34.74
N GLU A 218 5.94 -3.64 -34.83
CA GLU A 218 5.96 -4.97 -35.42
C GLU A 218 6.22 -4.90 -36.94
N ASN A 219 5.54 -3.99 -37.61
CA ASN A 219 5.76 -3.72 -39.04
C ASN A 219 7.19 -3.23 -39.30
N THR A 220 7.74 -2.41 -38.40
CA THR A 220 9.10 -1.88 -38.52
C THR A 220 10.15 -2.98 -38.33
N ILE A 221 9.96 -3.87 -37.36
CA ILE A 221 10.84 -5.02 -37.12
C ILE A 221 10.82 -5.95 -38.33
N GLN A 222 9.65 -6.18 -38.91
CA GLN A 222 9.51 -6.99 -40.12
C GLN A 222 10.24 -6.36 -41.30
N GLN A 223 10.04 -5.06 -41.55
CA GLN A 223 10.77 -4.33 -42.60
C GLN A 223 12.29 -4.37 -42.43
N ARG A 224 12.80 -4.29 -41.19
CA ARG A 224 14.24 -4.42 -40.92
C ARG A 224 14.79 -5.82 -41.14
N LYS A 225 14.01 -6.87 -40.86
CA LYS A 225 14.38 -8.26 -41.18
C LYS A 225 14.44 -8.49 -42.69
N ASP A 226 13.60 -7.81 -43.45
CA ASP A 226 13.52 -7.92 -44.90
C ASP A 226 14.52 -6.99 -45.64
N THR A 227 15.23 -6.13 -44.91
CA THR A 227 16.28 -5.27 -45.46
C THR A 227 17.61 -6.02 -45.53
N GLU A 228 18.28 -6.00 -46.70
CA GLU A 228 19.56 -6.71 -46.89
C GLU A 228 20.63 -6.30 -45.87
N GLU A 229 21.28 -7.31 -45.29
CA GLU A 229 22.31 -7.13 -44.27
C GLU A 229 23.55 -6.47 -44.90
N VAL A 230 23.98 -5.33 -44.35
CA VAL A 230 25.18 -4.63 -44.82
C VAL A 230 26.42 -5.40 -44.36
N SER A 231 27.00 -6.19 -45.26
CA SER A 231 28.24 -6.92 -45.01
C SER A 231 29.45 -5.97 -45.04
N ILE A 232 30.05 -5.72 -43.88
CA ILE A 232 31.31 -4.99 -43.78
C ILE A 232 32.45 -6.02 -43.84
N LYS A 233 33.17 -6.06 -44.97
CA LYS A 233 34.42 -6.83 -45.07
C LYS A 233 35.56 -6.00 -44.48
N LEU A 234 36.25 -6.56 -43.50
CA LEU A 234 37.49 -5.97 -42.98
C LEU A 234 38.63 -6.20 -43.98
N PRO A 235 39.55 -5.24 -44.17
CA PRO A 235 40.73 -5.43 -45.02
C PRO A 235 41.70 -6.43 -44.40
N ASP A 236 42.36 -7.22 -45.25
CA ASP A 236 43.40 -8.19 -44.88
C ASP A 236 44.62 -7.56 -44.19
#